data_AF-A0A847LKH7-F1
#
_entry.id   AF-A0A847LKH7-F1
#
_cell.length_a   1.000
_cell.length_b   1.000
_cell.length_c   1.000
_cell.angle_alpha   90.00
_cell.angle_beta   90.00
_cell.angle_gamma   90.00
#
_symmetry.space_group_name_H-M   'P 1'
#
loop_
_entity.id
_entity.type
_entity.pdbx_description
1 polymer ?
#
loop_
_entity_poly.entity_id
_entity_poly.type
_entity_poly.pdbx_seq_one_letter_code
_entity_poly.pdbx_strand_id
1 'polypeptide(L)'
;MRKRWWGLGLLVGLLVLLTRPALFSLPKDYRLELTITTDRQEEYVLVVELDEREYKRLENNPSTEILAYLTMARREYAVKMGYRPEIYGPDNYKMVSIRRSSFVVREIDSGRIVFRKG
;
A
#
# COMPACT_ATOMS: atom_id res chain seq x y z
N MET A 1 13.33 18.68 -57.28
CA MET A 1 13.93 17.76 -56.30
C MET A 1 13.14 17.81 -55.00
N ARG A 2 12.15 16.92 -54.82
CA ARG A 2 11.37 16.79 -53.58
C ARG A 2 11.00 15.32 -53.43
N LYS A 3 11.51 14.66 -52.39
CA LYS A 3 10.88 13.52 -51.69
C LYS A 3 11.84 12.98 -50.63
N ARG A 4 11.23 12.42 -49.56
CA ARG A 4 11.82 11.61 -48.47
C ARG A 4 12.30 12.35 -47.22
N TRP A 5 11.39 13.06 -46.55
CA TRP A 5 11.52 13.38 -45.12
C TRP A 5 10.21 13.13 -44.33
N TRP A 6 9.37 12.20 -44.78
CA TRP A 6 8.09 11.86 -44.13
C TRP A 6 8.10 10.47 -43.46
N GLY A 7 9.24 9.76 -43.45
CA GLY A 7 9.33 8.40 -42.89
C GLY A 7 9.86 8.31 -41.46
N LEU A 8 10.49 9.36 -40.93
CA LEU A 8 11.16 9.31 -39.62
C LEU A 8 10.24 9.64 -38.44
N GLY A 9 9.17 10.42 -38.64
CA GLY A 9 8.23 10.78 -37.57
C GLY A 9 7.34 9.61 -37.10
N LEU A 10 7.03 8.67 -38.00
CA LEU A 10 6.15 7.53 -37.72
C LEU A 10 6.82 6.42 -36.90
N LEU A 11 8.14 6.26 -37.01
CA LEU A 11 8.89 5.27 -36.24
C LEU A 11 9.14 5.69 -34.79
N VAL A 12 9.28 7.00 -34.53
CA VAL A 12 9.49 7.51 -33.17
C VAL A 12 8.18 7.50 -32.36
N GLY A 13 7.04 7.78 -33.00
CA GLY A 13 5.73 7.71 -32.33
C GLY A 13 5.35 6.29 -31.88
N LEU A 14 5.73 5.26 -32.65
CA LEU A 14 5.44 3.85 -32.33
C LEU A 14 6.31 3.32 -31.16
N LEU A 15 7.55 3.80 -31.02
CA LEU A 15 8.44 3.39 -29.94
C LEU A 15 8.00 3.96 -28.58
N VAL A 16 7.44 5.18 -28.54
CA VAL A 16 6.99 5.83 -27.30
C VAL A 16 5.74 5.16 -26.70
N LEU A 17 4.93 4.49 -27.53
CA LEU A 17 3.79 3.69 -27.06
C LEU A 17 4.20 2.37 -26.41
N LEU A 18 5.34 1.79 -26.80
CA LEU A 18 5.89 0.56 -26.22
C LEU A 18 6.71 0.80 -24.94
N THR A 19 7.17 2.03 -24.71
CA THR A 19 7.93 2.41 -23.51
C THR A 19 7.06 2.93 -22.36
N ARG A 20 5.73 2.94 -22.52
CA ARG A 20 4.87 3.01 -21.33
C ARG A 20 4.87 1.59 -20.76
N PRO A 21 5.55 1.30 -19.63
CA PRO A 21 5.09 0.19 -18.83
C PRO A 21 3.66 0.56 -18.51
N ALA A 22 2.72 -0.06 -19.23
CA ALA A 22 1.39 -0.27 -18.69
C ALA A 22 1.68 -0.77 -17.29
N LEU A 23 1.32 0.04 -16.31
CA LEU A 23 1.42 -0.26 -14.90
C LEU A 23 0.64 -1.56 -14.73
N PHE A 24 1.34 -2.69 -14.88
CA PHE A 24 0.83 -3.99 -14.50
C PHE A 24 0.80 -3.96 -12.99
N SER A 25 -0.19 -3.24 -12.44
CA SER A 25 -0.62 -3.50 -11.08
C SER A 25 -1.01 -4.97 -11.08
N LEU A 26 -0.23 -5.77 -10.37
CA LEU A 26 -0.59 -7.17 -10.15
C LEU A 26 -2.01 -7.22 -9.61
N PRO A 27 -2.81 -8.22 -9.99
CA PRO A 27 -4.14 -8.39 -9.45
C PRO A 27 -4.06 -8.38 -7.92
N LYS A 28 -4.96 -7.63 -7.31
CA LYS A 28 -5.07 -7.57 -5.86
C LYS A 28 -6.10 -8.61 -5.45
N ASP A 29 -5.60 -9.74 -4.95
CA ASP A 29 -6.43 -10.90 -4.63
C ASP A 29 -6.76 -10.97 -3.14
N TYR A 30 -6.07 -10.18 -2.32
CA TYR A 30 -6.14 -10.23 -0.86
C TYR A 30 -6.38 -8.85 -0.25
N ARG A 31 -7.01 -8.83 0.92
CA ARG A 31 -7.27 -7.65 1.74
C ARG A 31 -6.70 -7.85 3.13
N LEU A 32 -5.75 -6.99 3.52
CA LEU A 32 -5.23 -6.85 4.86
C LEU A 32 -6.11 -5.87 5.66
N GLU A 33 -6.65 -6.34 6.78
CA GLU A 33 -7.34 -5.55 7.79
C GLU A 33 -6.44 -5.49 9.03
N LEU A 34 -5.72 -4.37 9.20
CA LEU A 34 -4.84 -4.12 10.34
C LEU A 34 -5.56 -3.23 11.35
N THR A 35 -5.83 -3.78 12.54
CA THR A 35 -6.38 -3.04 13.67
C THR A 35 -5.27 -2.63 14.63
N ILE A 36 -5.18 -1.34 14.93
CA ILE A 36 -4.31 -0.81 15.99
C ILE A 36 -5.17 -0.26 17.12
N THR A 37 -4.77 -0.52 18.35
CA THR A 37 -5.36 0.05 19.57
C THR A 37 -4.36 1.00 20.18
N THR A 38 -4.77 2.25 20.40
CA THR A 38 -3.89 3.29 20.94
C THR A 38 -3.82 3.27 22.46
N ASP A 39 -2.95 4.08 23.03
CA ASP A 39 -2.87 4.37 24.47
C ASP A 39 -4.15 4.98 25.04
N ARG A 40 -4.94 5.65 24.21
CA ARG A 40 -6.27 6.18 24.55
C ARG A 40 -7.40 5.15 24.46
N GLN A 41 -7.07 3.87 24.21
CA GLN A 41 -8.02 2.78 23.96
C GLN A 41 -8.91 3.00 22.72
N GLU A 42 -8.48 3.88 21.81
CA GLU A 42 -9.17 4.09 20.54
C GLU A 42 -8.68 3.04 19.54
N GLU A 43 -9.59 2.49 18.74
CA GLU A 43 -9.27 1.55 17.67
C GLU A 43 -9.26 2.24 16.32
N TYR A 44 -8.27 1.89 15.51
CA TYR A 44 -8.17 2.29 14.12
C TYR A 44 -7.91 1.07 13.23
N VAL A 45 -8.67 0.96 12.14
CA VAL A 45 -8.53 -0.13 11.18
C VAL A 45 -8.00 0.44 9.86
N LEU A 46 -6.79 0.00 9.50
CA LEU A 46 -6.22 0.20 8.18
C LEU A 46 -6.66 -0.98 7.28
N VAL A 47 -7.15 -0.66 6.08
CA VAL A 47 -7.51 -1.67 5.07
C VAL A 47 -6.62 -1.46 3.84
N VAL A 48 -5.87 -2.49 3.45
CA VAL A 48 -4.96 -2.46 2.30
C VAL A 48 -5.19 -3.67 1.42
N GLU A 49 -5.24 -3.46 0.11
CA GLU A 49 -5.28 -4.53 -0.87
C GLU A 49 -3.87 -5.03 -1.20
N LEU A 50 -3.67 -6.34 -1.14
CA LEU A 50 -2.40 -7.02 -1.37
C LEU A 50 -2.48 -7.85 -2.66
N ASP A 51 -1.41 -7.85 -3.42
CA ASP A 51 -1.21 -8.88 -4.46
C ASP A 51 -0.71 -10.19 -3.84
N GLU A 52 -0.71 -11.26 -4.63
CA GLU A 52 -0.25 -12.58 -4.18
C GLU A 52 1.18 -12.54 -3.62
N ARG A 53 2.07 -11.74 -4.21
CA ARG A 53 3.47 -11.66 -3.75
C ARG A 53 3.58 -10.94 -2.41
N GLU A 54 2.83 -9.86 -2.21
CA GLU A 54 2.71 -9.16 -0.94
C GLU A 54 2.12 -10.06 0.14
N TYR A 55 1.04 -10.78 -0.18
CA TYR A 55 0.48 -11.78 0.72
C TYR A 55 1.51 -12.83 1.12
N LYS A 56 2.21 -13.45 0.15
CA LYS A 56 3.21 -14.48 0.42
C LYS A 56 4.36 -13.98 1.26
N ARG A 57 4.83 -12.74 1.05
CA ARG A 57 5.84 -12.13 1.93
C ARG A 57 5.33 -11.98 3.36
N LEU A 58 4.12 -11.45 3.52
CA LEU A 58 3.49 -11.27 4.83
C LEU A 58 3.24 -12.60 5.55
N GLU A 59 2.80 -13.63 4.82
CA GLU A 59 2.61 -15.00 5.33
C GLU A 59 3.94 -15.60 5.83
N ASN A 60 5.01 -15.44 5.04
CA ASN A 60 6.33 -15.99 5.36
C ASN A 60 7.05 -15.25 6.49
N ASN A 61 6.94 -13.92 6.55
CA ASN A 61 7.61 -13.09 7.56
C ASN A 61 6.68 -12.03 8.16
N PRO A 62 5.66 -12.44 8.92
CA PRO A 62 4.62 -11.54 9.39
C PRO A 62 5.14 -10.46 10.35
N SER A 63 6.14 -10.77 11.17
CA SER A 63 6.65 -9.81 12.16
C SER A 63 7.42 -8.66 11.53
N THR A 64 8.08 -8.90 10.40
CA THR A 64 8.84 -7.86 9.68
C THR A 64 7.96 -7.11 8.69
N GLU A 65 7.20 -7.81 7.85
CA GLU A 65 6.41 -7.19 6.79
C GLU A 65 5.27 -6.33 7.36
N ILE A 66 4.71 -6.68 8.53
CA ILE A 66 3.64 -5.90 9.15
C ILE A 66 4.09 -4.50 9.60
N LEU A 67 5.39 -4.27 9.82
CA LEU A 67 5.92 -2.99 10.31
C LEU A 67 5.67 -1.83 9.35
N ALA A 68 5.69 -2.09 8.04
CA ALA A 68 5.38 -1.10 7.02
C ALA A 68 3.91 -0.64 7.13
N TYR A 69 2.99 -1.60 7.27
CA TYR A 69 1.56 -1.32 7.44
C TYR A 69 1.24 -0.67 8.79
N LEU A 70 1.94 -1.05 9.87
CA LEU A 70 1.84 -0.36 11.16
C LEU A 70 2.27 1.10 11.06
N THR A 71 3.34 1.39 10.33
CA THR A 71 3.79 2.77 10.11
C THR A 71 2.78 3.55 9.29
N MET A 72 2.20 2.93 8.25
CA MET A 72 1.12 3.52 7.46
C MET A 72 -0.10 3.84 8.31
N ALA A 73 -0.57 2.87 9.11
CA ALA A 73 -1.70 3.05 10.03
C ALA A 73 -1.44 4.18 11.03
N ARG A 74 -0.23 4.28 11.60
CA ARG A 74 0.13 5.38 12.50
C ARG A 74 0.14 6.73 11.80
N ARG A 75 0.62 6.81 10.55
CA ARG A 75 0.63 8.06 9.78
C ARG A 75 -0.79 8.55 9.51
N GLU A 76 -1.65 7.67 9.02
CA GLU A 76 -3.05 8.01 8.75
C GLU A 76 -3.79 8.40 10.03
N TYR A 77 -3.59 7.62 11.10
CA TYR A 77 -4.17 7.94 12.40
C TYR A 77 -3.67 9.28 12.95
N ALA A 78 -2.37 9.56 12.83
CA ALA A 78 -1.79 10.82 13.28
C ALA A 78 -2.42 12.02 12.57
N VAL A 79 -2.60 11.93 11.24
CA VAL A 79 -3.29 12.96 10.46
C VAL A 79 -4.74 13.11 10.93
N LYS A 80 -5.46 12.00 11.14
CA LYS A 80 -6.84 12.00 11.64
C LYS A 80 -6.98 12.68 13.00
N MET A 81 -5.96 12.54 13.86
CA MET A 81 -5.90 13.19 15.18
C MET A 81 -5.43 14.65 15.13
N GLY A 82 -5.15 15.19 13.95
CA GLY A 82 -4.69 16.57 13.76
C GLY A 82 -3.18 16.76 13.85
N TYR A 83 -2.39 15.70 14.04
CA TYR A 83 -0.93 15.75 13.95
C TYR A 83 -0.50 15.82 12.49
N ARG A 84 -0.68 16.99 11.90
CA ARG A 84 -0.41 17.27 10.49
C ARG A 84 1.10 17.26 10.16
N PRO A 85 1.54 16.60 9.07
CA PRO A 85 2.95 16.56 8.69
C PRO A 85 3.57 17.95 8.46
N GLU A 86 2.77 18.93 8.05
CA GLU A 86 3.22 20.30 7.80
C GLU A 86 3.59 21.04 9.09
N ILE A 87 3.07 20.60 10.24
CA ILE A 87 3.30 21.21 11.56
C ILE A 87 4.30 20.39 12.37
N TYR A 88 4.14 19.07 12.36
CA TYR A 88 4.90 18.12 13.20
C TYR A 88 6.05 17.42 12.44
N GLY A 89 6.23 17.73 11.16
CA GLY A 89 7.24 17.11 10.29
C GLY A 89 6.81 15.76 9.70
N PRO A 90 7.65 15.16 8.83
CA PRO A 90 7.36 13.89 8.15
C PRO A 90 7.24 12.69 9.11
N ASP A 91 7.70 12.86 10.35
CA ASP A 91 7.68 11.86 11.41
C ASP A 91 6.50 12.05 12.39
N ASN A 92 5.47 12.80 12.01
CA ASN A 92 4.25 13.06 12.80
C ASN A 92 3.64 11.79 13.44
N TYR A 93 3.78 10.64 12.78
CA TYR A 93 3.29 9.34 13.24
C TYR A 93 3.90 8.86 14.57
N LYS A 94 5.04 9.43 14.99
CA LYS A 94 5.64 9.17 16.31
C LYS A 94 4.82 9.75 17.46
N MET A 95 3.90 10.68 17.19
CA MET A 95 2.96 11.24 18.18
C MET A 95 1.86 10.25 18.59
N VAL A 96 1.65 9.17 17.84
CA VAL A 96 0.66 8.14 18.13
C VAL A 96 1.33 6.96 18.79
N SER A 97 0.91 6.58 20.00
CA SER A 97 1.37 5.38 20.67
C SER A 97 0.43 4.19 20.40
N ILE A 98 0.99 3.05 19.99
CA ILE A 98 0.22 1.80 19.80
C ILE A 98 0.43 0.92 21.03
N ARG A 99 -0.68 0.55 21.70
CA ARG A 99 -0.70 -0.43 22.79
C ARG A 99 -0.73 -1.86 22.26
N ARG A 100 -1.57 -2.10 21.26
CA ARG A 100 -1.80 -3.42 20.67
C ARG A 100 -2.05 -3.29 19.18
N SER A 101 -1.67 -4.31 18.43
CA SER A 101 -2.06 -4.46 17.03
C SER A 101 -2.47 -5.88 16.74
N SER A 102 -3.46 -6.05 15.87
CA SER A 102 -3.83 -7.34 15.31
C SER A 102 -4.19 -7.16 13.85
N PHE A 103 -4.03 -8.21 13.04
CA PHE A 103 -4.41 -8.15 11.64
C PHE A 103 -5.00 -9.45 11.13
N VAL A 104 -5.82 -9.30 10.10
CA VAL A 104 -6.47 -10.39 9.37
C VAL A 104 -6.23 -10.16 7.88
N VAL A 105 -5.96 -11.21 7.13
CA VAL A 105 -5.93 -11.19 5.67
C VAL A 105 -7.09 -12.02 5.17
N ARG A 106 -7.84 -11.47 4.21
CA ARG A 106 -8.96 -12.11 3.54
C ARG A 106 -8.71 -12.20 2.04
N GLU A 107 -9.18 -13.25 1.40
CA GLU A 107 -9.35 -13.24 -0.06
C GLU A 107 -10.47 -12.28 -0.44
N ILE A 108 -10.27 -11.46 -1.48
CA ILE A 108 -11.26 -10.47 -1.90
C ILE A 108 -12.49 -11.16 -2.50
N ASP A 109 -12.29 -12.17 -3.36
CA ASP A 109 -13.38 -12.85 -4.06
C ASP A 109 -14.28 -13.67 -3.12
N SER A 110 -13.68 -14.38 -2.17
CA SER A 110 -14.40 -15.32 -1.29
C SER A 110 -14.75 -14.72 0.07
N GLY A 111 -14.09 -13.63 0.48
CA GLY A 111 -14.15 -13.07 1.83
C GLY A 111 -13.52 -13.97 2.91
N ARG A 112 -12.95 -15.12 2.53
CA ARG A 112 -12.40 -16.12 3.44
C ARG A 112 -11.16 -15.56 4.12
N ILE A 113 -11.07 -15.75 5.43
CA ILE A 113 -9.84 -15.46 6.18
C ILE A 113 -8.78 -16.48 5.80
N VAL A 114 -7.66 -16.01 5.26
CA VAL A 114 -6.52 -16.84 4.89
C VAL A 114 -5.39 -16.75 5.90
N PHE A 115 -5.29 -15.64 6.62
CA PHE A 115 -4.23 -15.45 7.61
C PHE A 115 -4.69 -14.50 8.72
N ARG A 116 -4.24 -14.72 9.96
CA ARG A 116 -4.58 -13.89 11.13
C ARG A 116 -3.46 -13.92 12.15
N LYS A 117 -3.20 -12.78 12.81
CA LYS A 117 -2.27 -12.65 13.93
C LYS A 117 -2.71 -11.51 14.87
N GLY A 118 -2.50 -11.62 16.18
CA GLY A 118 -2.88 -10.58 17.15
C GLY A 118 -2.33 -10.76 18.55
#